data_AF-A0A7W9IKZ9-F1
#
_entry.id   AF-A0A7W9IKZ9-F1
#
_cell.length_a   1.000
_cell.length_b   1.000
_cell.length_c   1.000
_cell.angle_alpha   90.00
_cell.angle_beta   90.00
_cell.angle_gamma   90.00
#
_symmetry.space_group_name_H-M   'P 1'
#
loop_
_entity.id
_entity.type
_entity.pdbx_description
1 polymer ?
#
loop_
_entity_poly.entity_id
_entity_poly.type
_entity_poly.pdbx_seq_one_letter_code
_entity_poly.pdbx_strand_id
1 'polypeptide(L)'
;MTSELAHVRARATGPLPLAADEPAPPGMARLGRGDGTGLALPVWPDGATPALLEEYQVASVPVERSGETRRVLAAALRCCWTDLAADPWPGVPAPVDDVLAAYRALIGRGDDLMRNWAIGALRRLHDSSWLEVSDGVVRLGARCASWPAASHAQLRELVRRLPAGEAADGGTAVLPVLDGAGGGPAGGEAAGGEAAGGEATASVVLPEEVDEDLLGPFDERRRAEIVAAFMAVEHAAEPVHEARFAALRDPVPRRALAEMLRRRGRVLVQDREAWTSGYADETTAGADAGPGEAERAVLVLVLVHSVAIPRADGLLPADSWLSPFPAQVEELRRHTRLPIGELEAALRTLRHAGLVTQVKAGEEAGGYVPGPQFHRLTPRARRRLQEELILAAGPHTPLAAAVRANRR
;
A
#
# COMPACT_ATOMS: atom_id res chain seq x y z
N MET A 1 9.97 -16.82 10.25
CA MET A 1 9.05 -16.41 9.18
C MET A 1 9.70 -16.73 7.85
N THR A 2 9.00 -17.34 6.88
CA THR A 2 9.59 -17.58 5.55
C THR A 2 9.73 -16.25 4.79
N SER A 3 10.66 -16.17 3.84
CA SER A 3 10.83 -14.94 3.03
C SER A 3 9.54 -14.58 2.28
N GLU A 4 8.89 -15.56 1.66
CA GLU A 4 7.63 -15.38 0.94
C GLU A 4 6.54 -14.79 1.85
N LEU A 5 6.39 -15.32 3.07
CA LEU A 5 5.42 -14.79 4.04
C LEU A 5 5.78 -13.37 4.48
N ALA A 6 7.07 -13.06 4.63
CA ALA A 6 7.52 -11.70 4.90
C ALA A 6 7.09 -10.74 3.78
N HIS A 7 7.31 -11.10 2.51
CA HIS A 7 6.90 -10.29 1.36
C HIS A 7 5.39 -10.06 1.32
N VAL A 8 4.60 -11.10 1.58
CA VAL A 8 3.13 -10.99 1.65
C VAL A 8 2.70 -10.06 2.77
N ARG A 9 3.24 -10.22 3.98
CA ARG A 9 2.92 -9.34 5.11
C ARG A 9 3.35 -7.90 4.82
N ALA A 10 4.56 -7.70 4.30
CA ALA A 10 5.08 -6.38 4.00
C ALA A 10 4.23 -5.63 2.97
N ARG A 11 3.69 -6.33 1.96
CA ARG A 11 2.76 -5.75 0.98
C ARG A 11 1.40 -5.41 1.58
N ALA A 12 0.92 -6.19 2.53
CA ALA A 12 -0.40 -6.03 3.11
C ALA A 12 -0.45 -5.04 4.28
N THR A 13 0.61 -4.97 5.10
CA THR A 13 0.66 -4.15 6.33
C THR A 13 1.70 -3.04 6.28
N GLY A 14 2.46 -2.92 5.19
CA GLY A 14 3.58 -1.99 5.10
C GLY A 14 4.90 -2.58 5.63
N PRO A 15 5.96 -1.76 5.76
CA PRO A 15 7.29 -2.18 6.19
C PRO A 15 7.26 -3.03 7.47
N LEU A 16 8.02 -4.12 7.51
CA LEU A 16 7.99 -5.04 8.65
C LEU A 16 8.95 -4.60 9.75
N PRO A 17 8.53 -4.57 11.02
CA PRO A 17 9.45 -4.32 12.12
C PRO A 17 10.47 -5.44 12.24
N LEU A 18 11.73 -5.06 12.45
CA LEU A 18 12.86 -5.96 12.71
C LEU A 18 13.42 -5.63 14.10
N ALA A 19 13.71 -6.68 14.87
CA ALA A 19 14.41 -6.52 16.14
C ALA A 19 15.84 -6.00 15.94
N ALA A 20 16.49 -5.63 17.04
CA ALA A 20 17.91 -5.31 17.03
C ALA A 20 18.71 -6.46 16.44
N ASP A 21 19.58 -6.15 15.48
CA ASP A 21 20.44 -7.09 14.75
C ASP A 21 19.70 -8.21 13.98
N GLU A 22 18.37 -8.15 13.86
CA GLU A 22 17.62 -9.06 13.00
C GLU A 22 17.92 -8.71 11.52
N PRO A 23 18.38 -9.68 10.71
CA PRO A 23 18.64 -9.45 9.30
C PRO A 23 17.33 -9.30 8.53
N ALA A 24 17.34 -8.46 7.49
CA ALA A 24 16.18 -8.38 6.59
C ALA A 24 15.99 -9.72 5.85
N PRO A 25 14.73 -10.15 5.63
CA PRO A 25 14.45 -11.30 4.78
C PRO A 25 15.01 -11.12 3.35
N PRO A 26 15.37 -12.21 2.65
CA PRO A 26 15.89 -12.14 1.29
C PRO A 26 15.00 -11.32 0.33
N GLY A 27 15.62 -10.44 -0.46
CA GLY A 27 14.93 -9.53 -1.38
C GLY A 27 14.28 -8.31 -0.71
N MET A 28 14.61 -8.03 0.55
CA MET A 28 14.20 -6.82 1.26
C MET A 28 15.41 -5.99 1.70
N ALA A 29 15.24 -4.67 1.74
CA ALA A 29 16.20 -3.74 2.33
C ALA A 29 15.95 -3.60 3.83
N ARG A 30 17.02 -3.45 4.61
CA ARG A 30 16.96 -3.11 6.04
C ARG A 30 17.10 -1.61 6.20
N LEU A 31 16.14 -0.99 6.88
CA LEU A 31 16.16 0.41 7.28
C LEU A 31 16.45 0.48 8.78
N GLY A 32 17.64 0.92 9.18
CA GLY A 32 18.01 1.10 10.59
C GLY A 32 17.46 2.41 11.14
N ARG A 33 16.92 2.39 12.37
CA ARG A 33 16.38 3.58 13.06
C ARG A 33 17.35 4.23 14.05
N GLY A 34 18.59 3.75 14.13
CA GLY A 34 19.61 4.25 15.06
C GLY A 34 19.59 3.60 16.45
N ASP A 35 18.42 3.17 16.93
CA ASP A 35 18.26 2.44 18.20
C ASP A 35 18.58 0.94 18.11
N GLY A 36 19.25 0.50 17.04
CA GLY A 36 19.51 -0.90 16.71
C GLY A 36 18.33 -1.60 16.02
N THR A 37 17.09 -1.15 16.22
CA THR A 37 15.91 -1.69 15.54
C THR A 37 15.87 -1.26 14.07
N GLY A 38 15.01 -1.92 13.29
CA GLY A 38 14.84 -1.55 11.89
C GLY A 38 13.51 -1.91 11.29
N LEU A 39 13.40 -1.62 9.99
CA LEU A 39 12.27 -2.02 9.15
C LEU A 39 12.79 -2.81 7.95
N ALA A 40 12.08 -3.87 7.56
CA ALA A 40 12.28 -4.55 6.30
C ALA A 40 11.35 -3.97 5.24
N LEU A 41 11.91 -3.51 4.12
CA LEU A 41 11.17 -2.97 2.99
C LEU A 41 11.37 -3.85 1.74
N PRO A 42 10.30 -4.30 1.06
CA PRO A 42 10.43 -5.03 -0.20
C PRO A 42 11.17 -4.21 -1.26
N VAL A 43 12.14 -4.83 -1.94
CA VAL A 43 12.91 -4.21 -3.03
C VAL A 43 12.48 -4.82 -4.36
N TRP A 44 12.45 -3.99 -5.39
CA TRP A 44 12.14 -4.43 -6.75
C TRP A 44 13.39 -4.98 -7.41
N PRO A 45 13.26 -5.87 -8.42
CA PRO A 45 14.39 -6.24 -9.27
C PRO A 45 15.08 -5.00 -9.85
N ASP A 46 16.36 -5.11 -10.17
CA ASP A 46 17.06 -4.00 -10.79
C ASP A 46 16.42 -3.59 -12.12
N GLY A 47 16.31 -2.28 -12.36
CA GLY A 47 15.65 -1.71 -13.52
C GLY A 47 14.12 -1.69 -13.45
N ALA A 48 13.47 -2.39 -12.50
CA ALA A 48 12.02 -2.26 -12.32
C ALA A 48 11.70 -0.87 -11.79
N THR A 49 10.98 -0.08 -12.59
CA THR A 49 10.52 1.26 -12.20
C THR A 49 9.09 1.48 -12.71
N PRO A 50 8.31 2.39 -12.11
CA PRO A 50 6.98 2.73 -12.61
C PRO A 50 7.00 3.30 -14.04
N ALA A 51 8.12 3.87 -14.50
CA ALA A 51 8.28 4.40 -15.86
C ALA A 51 8.11 3.33 -16.93
N LEU A 52 8.40 2.06 -16.62
CA LEU A 52 8.15 0.94 -17.53
C LEU A 52 6.66 0.77 -17.84
N LEU A 53 5.76 1.09 -16.90
CA LEU A 53 4.33 1.03 -17.20
C LEU A 53 3.92 2.10 -18.22
N GLU A 54 4.50 3.29 -18.13
CA GLU A 54 4.26 4.38 -19.07
C GLU A 54 4.84 4.06 -20.46
N GLU A 55 6.09 3.57 -20.49
CA GLU A 55 6.77 3.16 -21.73
C GLU A 55 5.97 2.10 -22.51
N TYR A 56 5.44 1.10 -21.81
CA TYR A 56 4.65 0.02 -22.40
C TYR A 56 3.15 0.33 -22.47
N GLN A 57 2.73 1.57 -22.13
CA GLN A 57 1.33 2.01 -22.17
C GLN A 57 0.38 1.07 -21.41
N VAL A 58 0.84 0.62 -20.24
CA VAL A 58 0.08 -0.22 -19.31
C VAL A 58 -0.53 0.68 -18.24
N ALA A 59 -1.86 0.65 -18.14
CA ALA A 59 -2.56 1.40 -17.11
C ALA A 59 -2.25 0.81 -15.72
N SER A 60 -1.65 1.62 -14.85
CA SER A 60 -1.49 1.28 -13.44
C SER A 60 -2.82 1.39 -12.69
N VAL A 61 -2.90 0.75 -11.51
CA VAL A 61 -4.01 0.96 -10.58
C VAL A 61 -4.16 2.47 -10.29
N PRO A 62 -5.35 3.07 -10.48
CA PRO A 62 -5.52 4.50 -10.28
C PRO A 62 -5.42 4.85 -8.80
N VAL A 63 -4.61 5.86 -8.49
CA VAL A 63 -4.56 6.45 -7.15
C VAL A 63 -5.63 7.54 -7.05
N GLU A 64 -6.54 7.40 -6.08
CA GLU A 64 -7.57 8.39 -5.82
C GLU A 64 -6.91 9.76 -5.57
N ARG A 65 -7.26 10.76 -6.39
CA ARG A 65 -6.76 12.14 -6.25
C ARG A 65 -5.24 12.19 -6.21
N SER A 66 -4.61 11.59 -7.21
CA SER A 66 -3.15 11.49 -7.31
C SER A 66 -2.45 12.85 -7.33
N GLY A 67 -3.10 13.89 -7.87
CA GLY A 67 -2.58 15.26 -7.88
C GLY A 67 -2.49 15.84 -6.47
N GLU A 68 -3.58 15.80 -5.72
CA GLU A 68 -3.66 16.27 -4.33
C GLU A 68 -2.72 15.47 -3.43
N THR A 69 -2.70 14.13 -3.58
CA THR A 69 -1.85 13.25 -2.79
C THR A 69 -0.37 13.57 -2.99
N ARG A 70 0.07 13.82 -4.24
CA ARG A 70 1.45 14.23 -4.53
C ARG A 70 1.80 15.60 -3.93
N ARG A 71 0.86 16.57 -3.98
CA ARG A 71 1.07 17.90 -3.39
C ARG A 71 1.19 17.85 -1.86
N VAL A 72 0.39 17.01 -1.20
CA VAL A 72 0.49 16.82 0.26
C VAL A 72 1.80 16.13 0.63
N LEU A 73 2.25 15.14 -0.15
CA LEU A 73 3.57 14.54 0.06
C LEU A 73 4.70 15.56 -0.11
N ALA A 74 4.61 16.43 -1.11
CA ALA A 74 5.57 17.51 -1.32
C ALA A 74 5.59 18.51 -0.15
N ALA A 75 4.42 18.89 0.37
CA ALA A 75 4.30 19.74 1.55
C ALA A 75 4.90 19.07 2.81
N ALA A 76 4.59 17.79 3.04
CA ALA A 76 5.17 17.02 4.15
C ALA A 76 6.70 16.91 4.03
N LEU A 77 7.22 16.65 2.82
CA LEU A 77 8.65 16.62 2.54
C LEU A 77 9.32 17.96 2.87
N ARG A 78 8.70 19.08 2.49
CA ARG A 78 9.20 20.43 2.82
C ARG A 78 9.28 20.66 4.33
N CYS A 79 8.29 20.22 5.09
CA CYS A 79 8.25 20.41 6.54
C CYS A 79 9.20 19.47 7.28
N CYS A 80 9.36 18.23 6.80
CA CYS A 80 10.16 17.21 7.50
C CYS A 80 11.65 17.22 7.08
N TRP A 81 12.00 17.66 5.86
CA TRP A 81 13.37 17.66 5.37
C TRP A 81 14.02 19.05 5.52
N THR A 82 14.47 19.34 6.74
CA THR A 82 15.05 20.63 7.12
C THR A 82 16.53 20.76 6.73
N ASP A 83 17.32 19.70 6.94
CA ASP A 83 18.70 19.63 6.48
C ASP A 83 18.79 18.98 5.09
N LEU A 84 18.88 19.82 4.06
CA LEU A 84 19.01 19.36 2.67
C LEU A 84 20.38 18.76 2.35
N ALA A 85 21.37 18.82 3.24
CA ALA A 85 22.63 18.10 3.06
C ALA A 85 22.50 16.61 3.43
N ALA A 86 21.59 16.29 4.36
CA ALA A 86 21.30 14.94 4.82
C ALA A 86 20.31 14.20 3.92
N ASP A 87 20.18 12.89 4.15
CA ASP A 87 19.14 12.06 3.55
C ASP A 87 17.74 12.57 3.97
N PRO A 88 16.75 12.60 3.07
CA PRO A 88 15.39 12.99 3.44
C PRO A 88 14.81 12.11 4.55
N TRP A 89 15.06 10.81 4.58
CA TRP A 89 14.51 9.90 5.59
C TRP A 89 15.49 9.69 6.75
N PRO A 90 15.03 9.69 8.01
CA PRO A 90 13.64 9.84 8.47
C PRO A 90 13.14 11.29 8.54
N GLY A 91 14.03 12.26 8.34
CA GLY A 91 13.74 13.69 8.51
C GLY A 91 13.40 14.04 9.96
N VAL A 92 12.96 15.27 10.16
CA VAL A 92 12.48 15.81 11.44
C VAL A 92 10.95 15.74 11.49
N PRO A 93 10.34 15.35 12.63
CA PRO A 93 8.89 15.43 12.79
C PRO A 93 8.37 16.86 12.64
N ALA A 94 7.24 17.01 11.95
CA ALA A 94 6.56 18.29 11.77
C ALA A 94 5.09 18.22 12.22
N PRO A 95 4.52 19.29 12.81
CA PRO A 95 3.08 19.37 13.08
C PRO A 95 2.23 19.18 11.82
N VAL A 96 1.09 18.49 11.95
CA VAL A 96 0.11 18.35 10.86
C VAL A 96 -0.34 19.72 10.33
N ASP A 97 -0.52 20.70 11.22
CA ASP A 97 -0.98 22.03 10.83
C ASP A 97 0.05 22.78 9.95
N ASP A 98 1.35 22.57 10.17
CA ASP A 98 2.41 23.13 9.32
C ASP A 98 2.37 22.52 7.92
N VAL A 99 2.14 21.21 7.83
CA VAL A 99 1.97 20.52 6.53
C VAL A 99 0.73 21.03 5.81
N LEU A 100 -0.38 21.25 6.52
CA LEU A 100 -1.60 21.82 5.94
C LEU A 100 -1.41 23.27 5.50
N ALA A 101 -0.64 24.07 6.24
CA ALA A 101 -0.28 25.44 5.87
C ALA A 101 0.60 25.48 4.62
N ALA A 102 1.64 24.64 4.55
CA ALA A 102 2.49 24.49 3.37
C ALA A 102 1.69 24.02 2.14
N TYR A 103 0.76 23.07 2.32
CA TYR A 103 -0.15 22.64 1.26
C TYR A 103 -1.06 23.79 0.78
N ARG A 104 -1.64 24.57 1.71
CA ARG A 104 -2.47 25.74 1.39
C ARG A 104 -1.69 26.77 0.57
N ALA A 105 -0.46 27.06 0.97
CA ALA A 105 0.43 27.97 0.24
C ALA A 105 0.74 27.46 -1.18
N LEU A 106 0.94 26.14 -1.34
CA LEU A 106 1.20 25.52 -2.63
C LEU A 106 0.02 25.61 -3.62
N ILE A 107 -1.22 25.48 -3.13
CA ILE A 107 -2.40 25.52 -4.01
C ILE A 107 -3.01 26.93 -4.17
N GLY A 108 -2.61 27.89 -3.34
CA GLY A 108 -3.11 29.28 -3.35
C GLY A 108 -4.60 29.41 -3.04
N ARG A 109 -5.21 28.41 -2.38
CA ARG A 109 -6.65 28.35 -2.03
C ARG A 109 -6.81 27.71 -0.66
N GLY A 110 -7.77 28.18 0.14
CA GLY A 110 -7.85 27.81 1.57
C GLY A 110 -9.25 27.59 2.11
N ASP A 111 -10.13 26.89 1.38
CA ASP A 111 -11.44 26.50 1.93
C ASP A 111 -11.38 25.20 2.77
N ASP A 112 -12.42 24.96 3.56
CA ASP A 112 -12.56 23.78 4.43
C ASP A 112 -12.59 22.47 3.62
N LEU A 113 -13.09 22.53 2.39
CA LEU A 113 -13.13 21.39 1.48
C LEU A 113 -11.70 20.93 1.13
N MET A 114 -10.80 21.86 0.78
CA MET A 114 -9.39 21.55 0.51
C MET A 114 -8.69 21.00 1.74
N ARG A 115 -9.00 21.53 2.94
CA ARG A 115 -8.46 21.00 4.20
C ARG A 115 -8.88 19.54 4.41
N ASN A 116 -10.16 19.23 4.22
CA ASN A 116 -10.66 17.85 4.32
C ASN A 116 -10.01 16.92 3.29
N TRP A 117 -9.74 17.41 2.08
CA TRP A 117 -9.04 16.65 1.05
C TRP A 117 -7.59 16.37 1.42
N ALA A 118 -6.89 17.35 1.98
CA ALA A 118 -5.52 17.20 2.45
C ALA A 118 -5.43 16.20 3.61
N ILE A 119 -6.36 16.24 4.57
CA ILE A 119 -6.47 15.24 5.64
C ILE A 119 -6.68 13.84 5.05
N GLY A 120 -7.56 13.71 4.06
CA GLY A 120 -7.75 12.46 3.35
C GLY A 120 -6.47 11.96 2.65
N ALA A 121 -5.66 12.86 2.10
CA ALA A 121 -4.38 12.53 1.49
C ALA A 121 -3.31 12.12 2.52
N LEU A 122 -3.24 12.79 3.67
CA LEU A 122 -2.36 12.41 4.77
C LEU A 122 -2.63 10.98 5.24
N ARG A 123 -3.91 10.61 5.41
CA ARG A 123 -4.31 9.24 5.75
C ARG A 123 -3.85 8.23 4.69
N ARG A 124 -4.12 8.50 3.40
CA ARG A 124 -3.66 7.62 2.31
C ARG A 124 -2.14 7.46 2.28
N LEU A 125 -1.39 8.54 2.51
CA LEU A 125 0.08 8.51 2.55
C LEU A 125 0.59 7.74 3.78
N HIS A 126 -0.13 7.82 4.89
CA HIS A 126 0.13 7.02 6.08
C HIS A 126 -0.09 5.53 5.83
N ASP A 127 -1.26 5.17 5.29
CA ASP A 127 -1.64 3.77 4.99
C ASP A 127 -0.70 3.13 3.96
N SER A 128 -0.08 3.94 3.10
CA SER A 128 0.92 3.51 2.11
C SER A 128 2.36 3.70 2.58
N SER A 129 2.59 4.07 3.85
CA SER A 129 3.92 4.23 4.47
C SER A 129 4.86 5.22 3.78
N TRP A 130 4.29 6.17 3.03
CA TRP A 130 5.01 7.37 2.57
C TRP A 130 5.17 8.39 3.69
N LEU A 131 4.22 8.42 4.62
CA LEU A 131 4.27 9.23 5.84
C LEU A 131 3.97 8.37 7.06
N GLU A 132 4.43 8.80 8.23
CA GLU A 132 3.96 8.31 9.53
C GLU A 132 3.20 9.46 10.17
N VAL A 133 1.92 9.25 10.49
CA VAL A 133 1.06 10.28 11.08
C VAL A 133 0.54 9.77 12.42
N SER A 134 0.95 10.41 13.51
CA SER A 134 0.59 10.03 14.88
C SER A 134 0.53 11.27 15.76
N ASP A 135 -0.47 11.36 16.64
CA ASP A 135 -0.58 12.42 17.66
C ASP A 135 -0.45 13.86 17.12
N GLY A 136 -1.00 14.11 15.93
CA GLY A 136 -0.94 15.43 15.30
C GLY A 136 0.44 15.79 14.70
N VAL A 137 1.35 14.82 14.62
CA VAL A 137 2.69 14.95 14.05
C VAL A 137 2.81 14.10 12.78
N VAL A 138 3.58 14.58 11.81
CA VAL A 138 3.92 13.92 10.56
C VAL A 138 5.43 13.67 10.52
N ARG A 139 5.84 12.47 10.09
CA ARG A 139 7.22 12.11 9.75
C ARG A 139 7.27 11.50 8.36
N LEU A 140 8.44 11.49 7.74
CA LEU A 140 8.62 10.74 6.50
C LEU A 140 8.61 9.24 6.80
N GLY A 141 7.77 8.52 6.05
CA GLY A 141 7.63 7.08 6.21
C GLY A 141 8.75 6.31 5.51
N ALA A 142 8.85 5.03 5.84
CA ALA A 142 9.92 4.16 5.36
C ALA A 142 10.03 4.07 3.82
N ARG A 143 8.96 4.32 3.07
CA ARG A 143 9.04 4.35 1.59
C ARG A 143 9.88 5.51 1.07
N CYS A 144 10.02 6.61 1.79
CA CYS A 144 10.92 7.70 1.39
C CYS A 144 12.39 7.27 1.36
N ALA A 145 12.78 6.30 2.19
CA ALA A 145 14.13 5.72 2.19
C ALA A 145 14.43 4.91 0.91
N SER A 146 13.40 4.56 0.13
CA SER A 146 13.57 3.86 -1.15
C SER A 146 13.92 4.79 -2.32
N TRP A 147 13.96 6.11 -2.10
CA TRP A 147 14.38 7.03 -3.15
C TRP A 147 15.86 6.84 -3.47
N PRO A 148 16.22 6.66 -4.76
CA PRO A 148 17.62 6.56 -5.14
C PRO A 148 18.38 7.84 -4.79
N ALA A 149 19.62 7.69 -4.31
CA ALA A 149 20.49 8.83 -4.00
C ALA A 149 20.65 9.80 -5.20
N ALA A 150 20.62 9.28 -6.43
CA ALA A 150 20.65 10.08 -7.66
C ALA A 150 19.47 11.06 -7.79
N SER A 151 18.32 10.74 -7.21
CA SER A 151 17.11 11.57 -7.22
C SER A 151 17.16 12.70 -6.18
N HIS A 152 18.06 12.63 -5.18
CA HIS A 152 18.10 13.60 -4.08
C HIS A 152 18.38 15.02 -4.56
N ALA A 153 19.21 15.20 -5.60
CA ALA A 153 19.47 16.51 -6.16
C ALA A 153 18.19 17.18 -6.70
N GLN A 154 17.35 16.42 -7.41
CA GLN A 154 16.08 16.89 -7.95
C GLN A 154 15.07 17.16 -6.83
N LEU A 155 15.02 16.30 -5.81
CA LEU A 155 14.15 16.49 -4.65
C LEU A 155 14.53 17.75 -3.87
N ARG A 156 15.81 18.03 -3.66
CA ARG A 156 16.28 19.27 -3.02
C ARG A 156 15.83 20.50 -3.77
N GLU A 157 15.97 20.48 -5.10
CA GLU A 157 15.55 21.60 -5.94
C GLU A 157 14.03 21.80 -5.89
N LEU A 158 13.26 20.72 -5.89
CA LEU A 158 11.82 20.77 -5.68
C LEU A 158 11.49 21.42 -4.32
N VAL A 159 12.11 20.94 -3.24
CA VAL A 159 11.87 21.45 -1.88
C VAL A 159 12.23 22.92 -1.74
N ARG A 160 13.31 23.40 -2.39
CA ARG A 160 13.69 24.81 -2.37
C ARG A 160 12.66 25.72 -3.04
N ARG A 161 11.96 25.22 -4.06
CA ARG A 161 10.93 25.98 -4.80
C ARG A 161 9.57 25.97 -4.12
N LEU A 162 9.33 25.05 -3.19
CA LEU A 162 8.05 24.98 -2.48
C LEU A 162 7.90 26.19 -1.54
N PRO A 163 6.71 26.80 -1.49
CA PRO A 163 6.46 27.89 -0.55
C PRO A 163 6.56 27.36 0.88
N ALA A 164 7.16 28.15 1.77
CA ALA A 164 6.97 27.94 3.20
C ALA A 164 5.51 28.29 3.53
N GLY A 165 4.81 27.42 4.25
CA GLY A 165 3.54 27.83 4.84
C GLY A 165 3.82 28.97 5.81
N GLU A 166 3.04 30.05 5.76
CA GLU A 166 2.99 30.99 6.87
C GLU A 166 2.39 30.20 8.04
N ALA A 167 3.25 29.81 8.99
CA ALA A 167 2.78 29.29 10.26
C ALA A 167 1.82 30.34 10.82
N ALA A 168 0.59 29.94 11.15
CA ALA A 168 -0.29 30.81 11.90
C ALA A 168 0.50 31.21 13.15
N ASP A 169 0.74 32.51 13.31
CA ASP A 169 1.42 33.10 14.44
C ASP A 169 0.59 32.78 15.70
N GLY A 170 0.88 31.62 16.29
CA GLY A 170 0.16 30.97 17.36
C GLY A 170 1.23 30.37 18.23
N GLY A 171 1.76 31.21 19.10
CA GLY A 171 2.99 30.98 19.83
C GLY A 171 3.10 29.60 20.45
N THR A 172 4.34 29.13 20.48
CA THR A 172 4.84 28.08 21.35
C THR A 172 4.60 28.45 22.81
N ALA A 173 3.36 28.36 23.27
CA ALA A 173 3.04 28.24 24.68
C ALA A 173 3.28 26.77 25.04
N VAL A 174 4.55 26.43 25.26
CA VAL A 174 4.87 25.41 26.26
C VAL A 174 4.17 25.86 27.53
N LEU A 175 3.09 25.17 27.89
CA LEU A 175 2.40 25.41 29.16
C LEU A 175 3.45 25.32 30.28
N PRO A 176 3.62 26.36 31.11
CA PRO A 176 4.51 26.26 32.25
C PRO A 176 3.92 25.22 33.20
N VAL A 177 4.68 24.14 33.43
CA VAL A 177 4.48 23.27 34.58
C VAL A 177 4.64 24.16 35.80
N LEU A 178 3.57 24.29 36.59
CA LEU A 178 3.60 25.02 37.84
C LEU A 178 4.52 24.28 38.82
N ASP A 179 5.68 24.86 39.07
CA ASP A 179 6.52 24.52 40.22
C ASP A 179 5.80 24.91 41.52
N GLY A 180 5.48 23.89 42.32
CA GLY A 180 5.09 24.00 43.71
C GLY A 180 6.20 23.49 44.62
N ALA A 181 7.08 24.40 45.03
CA ALA A 181 7.93 24.45 46.21
C ALA A 181 8.19 23.18 47.07
N GLY A 182 9.47 22.87 47.29
CA GLY A 182 9.90 22.11 48.48
C GLY A 182 11.36 21.68 48.56
N GLY A 183 12.26 22.60 48.98
CA GLY A 183 13.32 22.27 49.96
C GLY A 183 14.73 21.85 49.47
N GLY A 184 15.63 22.84 49.37
CA GLY A 184 16.95 22.90 50.03
C GLY A 184 18.11 21.94 49.65
N PRO A 185 19.38 22.38 49.76
CA PRO A 185 20.49 21.86 48.95
C PRO A 185 21.46 20.94 49.73
N ALA A 186 22.15 20.04 49.02
CA ALA A 186 23.43 19.48 49.45
C ALA A 186 24.26 19.08 48.23
N GLY A 187 25.51 19.57 48.18
CA GLY A 187 26.45 19.32 47.10
C GLY A 187 27.07 17.92 47.11
N GLY A 188 27.66 17.56 45.98
CA GLY A 188 28.48 16.37 45.80
C GLY A 188 29.12 16.38 44.41
N GLU A 189 30.45 16.40 44.38
CA GLU A 189 31.32 16.49 43.21
C GLU A 189 31.29 15.25 42.29
N ALA A 190 31.51 15.52 41.01
CA ALA A 190 32.33 14.80 40.02
C ALA A 190 32.36 13.25 39.99
N ALA A 191 31.85 12.68 38.90
CA ALA A 191 32.52 11.68 38.04
C ALA A 191 31.70 11.63 36.73
N GLY A 192 32.23 11.95 35.56
CA GLY A 192 33.44 11.37 34.98
C GLY A 192 33.08 10.03 34.30
N GLY A 193 32.23 10.09 33.28
CA GLY A 193 31.81 8.94 32.50
C GLY A 193 31.54 9.36 31.07
N GLU A 194 32.59 9.34 30.25
CA GLU A 194 32.49 9.39 28.79
C GLU A 194 31.69 8.16 28.32
N ALA A 195 30.37 8.32 28.23
CA ALA A 195 29.58 7.47 27.36
C ALA A 195 29.85 7.92 25.94
N ALA A 196 30.65 7.12 25.22
CA ALA A 196 30.74 7.17 23.77
C ALA A 196 29.36 6.80 23.17
N GLY A 197 28.42 7.74 23.25
CA GLY A 197 27.18 7.72 22.50
C GLY A 197 27.52 8.11 21.07
N GLY A 198 27.97 7.15 20.27
CA GLY A 198 27.89 7.31 18.82
C GLY A 198 26.42 7.51 18.50
N GLU A 199 26.04 8.71 18.06
CA GLU A 199 24.74 8.98 17.48
C GLU A 199 24.56 8.03 16.31
N ALA A 200 23.92 6.89 16.56
CA ALA A 200 23.64 5.91 15.55
C ALA A 200 22.58 6.53 14.63
N THR A 201 23.04 6.96 13.47
CA THR A 201 22.20 7.59 12.45
C THR A 201 21.36 6.52 11.74
N ALA A 202 20.21 6.93 11.23
CA ALA A 202 19.38 6.06 10.40
C ALA A 202 20.20 5.60 9.16
N SER A 203 20.03 4.35 8.76
CA SER A 203 20.82 3.74 7.68
C SER A 203 19.95 2.89 6.76
N VAL A 204 20.35 2.76 5.51
CA VAL A 204 19.70 1.93 4.51
C VAL A 204 20.69 0.89 4.02
N VAL A 205 20.38 -0.39 4.23
CA VAL A 205 21.15 -1.52 3.69
C VAL A 205 20.32 -2.17 2.60
N LEU A 206 20.73 -1.98 1.36
CA LEU A 206 20.11 -2.60 0.20
C LEU A 206 20.62 -4.05 0.05
N PRO A 207 19.76 -5.00 -0.38
CA PRO A 207 20.23 -6.31 -0.79
C PRO A 207 21.09 -6.19 -2.05
N GLU A 208 22.18 -6.94 -2.12
CA GLU A 208 23.00 -7.03 -3.34
C GLU A 208 22.26 -7.86 -4.40
N GLU A 209 22.23 -7.36 -5.65
CA GLU A 209 21.85 -8.08 -6.88
C GLU A 209 20.58 -8.94 -6.79
N VAL A 210 19.43 -8.28 -6.61
CA VAL A 210 18.13 -8.97 -6.46
C VAL A 210 17.77 -9.73 -7.75
N ASP A 211 17.63 -11.06 -7.62
CA ASP A 211 17.28 -11.98 -8.71
C ASP A 211 18.31 -12.11 -9.84
N GLU A 212 19.56 -11.68 -9.63
CA GLU A 212 20.62 -11.79 -10.64
C GLU A 212 20.95 -13.24 -11.00
N ASP A 213 20.70 -14.20 -10.10
CA ASP A 213 20.83 -15.62 -10.41
C ASP A 213 19.80 -16.10 -11.45
N LEU A 214 18.65 -15.43 -11.56
CA LEU A 214 17.59 -15.71 -12.54
C LEU A 214 17.79 -14.91 -13.83
N LEU A 215 18.26 -13.66 -13.71
CA LEU A 215 18.45 -12.75 -14.84
C LEU A 215 19.80 -12.97 -15.54
N GLY A 216 20.81 -13.39 -14.78
CA GLY A 216 22.15 -13.85 -15.14
C GLY A 216 22.27 -14.42 -16.55
N PRO A 217 21.53 -15.50 -16.85
CA PRO A 217 21.61 -16.22 -18.12
C PRO A 217 21.08 -15.49 -19.35
N PHE A 218 20.38 -14.36 -19.19
CA PHE A 218 19.75 -13.61 -20.28
C PHE A 218 20.61 -12.44 -20.74
N ASP A 219 20.51 -12.11 -22.03
CA ASP A 219 21.05 -10.85 -22.56
C ASP A 219 20.27 -9.64 -22.02
N GLU A 220 20.87 -8.45 -22.12
CA GLU A 220 20.30 -7.21 -21.58
C GLU A 220 18.89 -6.92 -22.10
N ARG A 221 18.64 -7.23 -23.38
CA ARG A 221 17.34 -7.01 -24.00
C ARG A 221 16.26 -7.91 -23.39
N ARG A 222 16.56 -9.20 -23.20
CA ARG A 222 15.65 -10.16 -22.58
C ARG A 222 15.46 -9.88 -21.10
N ARG A 223 16.52 -9.43 -20.39
CA ARG A 223 16.41 -8.98 -18.99
C ARG A 223 15.42 -7.83 -18.86
N ALA A 224 15.58 -6.79 -19.67
CA ALA A 224 14.66 -5.66 -19.70
C ALA A 224 13.22 -6.09 -20.01
N GLU A 225 13.02 -7.01 -20.96
CA GLU A 225 11.69 -7.56 -21.27
C GLU A 225 11.06 -8.33 -20.09
N ILE A 226 11.84 -9.12 -19.35
CA ILE A 226 11.39 -9.86 -18.15
C ILE A 226 11.00 -8.88 -17.03
N VAL A 227 11.85 -7.87 -16.78
CA VAL A 227 11.61 -6.85 -15.75
C VAL A 227 10.38 -6.00 -16.09
N ALA A 228 10.19 -5.62 -17.37
CA ALA A 228 8.99 -4.94 -17.83
C ALA A 228 7.73 -5.80 -17.65
N ALA A 229 7.80 -7.09 -17.99
CA ALA A 229 6.69 -8.02 -17.78
C ALA A 229 6.38 -8.21 -16.29
N PHE A 230 7.40 -8.27 -15.42
CA PHE A 230 7.25 -8.29 -13.96
C PHE A 230 6.48 -7.07 -13.46
N MET A 231 6.90 -5.88 -13.89
CA MET A 231 6.21 -4.63 -13.56
C MET A 231 4.75 -4.64 -14.02
N ALA A 232 4.52 -5.08 -15.26
CA ALA A 232 3.20 -5.13 -15.84
C ALA A 232 2.26 -6.07 -15.06
N VAL A 233 2.66 -7.31 -14.79
CA VAL A 233 1.79 -8.26 -14.07
C VAL A 233 1.56 -7.88 -12.61
N GLU A 234 2.54 -7.26 -11.94
CA GLU A 234 2.42 -6.84 -10.54
C GLU A 234 1.60 -5.56 -10.36
N HIS A 235 1.65 -4.61 -11.30
CA HIS A 235 1.14 -3.25 -11.08
C HIS A 235 0.08 -2.77 -12.07
N ALA A 236 -0.19 -3.51 -13.15
CA ALA A 236 -1.32 -3.21 -14.02
C ALA A 236 -2.65 -3.31 -13.26
N ALA A 237 -3.59 -2.43 -13.62
CA ALA A 237 -4.96 -2.50 -13.14
C ALA A 237 -5.69 -3.74 -13.68
N GLU A 238 -5.43 -4.08 -14.94
CA GLU A 238 -6.07 -5.18 -15.67
C GLU A 238 -5.05 -6.27 -16.03
N PRO A 239 -5.47 -7.53 -16.22
CA PRO A 239 -4.61 -8.57 -16.79
C PRO A 239 -3.99 -8.11 -18.13
N VAL A 240 -2.70 -8.34 -18.30
CA VAL A 240 -1.95 -7.91 -19.49
C VAL A 240 -1.92 -9.01 -20.54
N HIS A 241 -2.27 -8.65 -21.77
CA HIS A 241 -2.28 -9.61 -22.89
C HIS A 241 -0.86 -10.08 -23.23
N GLU A 242 -0.67 -11.38 -23.43
CA GLU A 242 0.67 -11.96 -23.66
C GLU A 242 1.36 -11.44 -24.91
N ALA A 243 0.59 -11.07 -25.94
CA ALA A 243 1.12 -10.43 -27.15
C ALA A 243 1.90 -9.13 -26.87
N ARG A 244 1.64 -8.42 -25.76
CA ARG A 244 2.35 -7.17 -25.41
C ARG A 244 3.76 -7.41 -24.87
N PHE A 245 4.02 -8.58 -24.28
CA PHE A 245 5.29 -8.90 -23.64
C PHE A 245 5.81 -10.25 -24.12
N ALA A 246 6.91 -10.24 -24.88
CA ALA A 246 7.53 -11.49 -25.35
C ALA A 246 7.87 -12.44 -24.19
N ALA A 247 8.24 -11.88 -23.03
CA ALA A 247 8.53 -12.64 -21.82
C ALA A 247 7.33 -13.42 -21.25
N LEU A 248 6.08 -13.07 -21.60
CA LEU A 248 4.88 -13.82 -21.21
C LEU A 248 4.56 -14.96 -22.20
N ARG A 249 4.97 -14.81 -23.47
CA ARG A 249 4.73 -15.82 -24.52
C ARG A 249 5.76 -16.94 -24.49
N ASP A 250 7.04 -16.58 -24.37
CA ASP A 250 8.14 -17.54 -24.37
C ASP A 250 8.19 -18.28 -23.01
N PRO A 251 8.13 -19.64 -22.99
CA PRO A 251 8.20 -20.42 -21.77
C PRO A 251 9.44 -20.18 -20.92
N VAL A 252 10.59 -19.84 -21.51
CA VAL A 252 11.86 -19.71 -20.76
C VAL A 252 11.87 -18.41 -19.93
N PRO A 253 11.72 -17.20 -20.51
CA PRO A 253 11.51 -15.98 -19.74
C PRO A 253 10.31 -16.04 -18.78
N ARG A 254 9.21 -16.69 -19.18
CA ARG A 254 8.03 -16.81 -18.32
C ARG A 254 8.32 -17.61 -17.04
N ARG A 255 9.17 -18.64 -17.11
CA ARG A 255 9.62 -19.39 -15.93
C ARG A 255 10.47 -18.53 -14.99
N ALA A 256 11.39 -17.74 -15.54
CA ALA A 256 12.18 -16.80 -14.74
C ALA A 256 11.28 -15.77 -14.05
N LEU A 257 10.34 -15.17 -14.77
CA LEU A 257 9.31 -14.27 -14.23
C LEU A 257 8.49 -14.93 -13.11
N ALA A 258 8.00 -16.16 -13.33
CA ALA A 258 7.22 -16.88 -12.34
C ALA A 258 8.03 -17.17 -11.06
N GLU A 259 9.33 -17.46 -11.19
CA GLU A 259 10.22 -17.68 -10.06
C GLU A 259 10.52 -16.38 -9.29
N MET A 260 10.72 -15.26 -9.99
CA MET A 260 10.82 -13.92 -9.36
C MET A 260 9.57 -13.58 -8.55
N LEU A 261 8.38 -13.89 -9.07
CA LEU A 261 7.11 -13.72 -8.34
C LEU A 261 7.05 -14.65 -7.12
N ARG A 262 7.42 -15.93 -7.29
CA ARG A 262 7.36 -16.94 -6.22
C ARG A 262 8.18 -16.53 -5.01
N ARG A 263 9.40 -16.02 -5.21
CA ARG A 263 10.27 -15.50 -4.13
C ARG A 263 9.61 -14.42 -3.27
N ARG A 264 8.59 -13.75 -3.81
CA ARG A 264 7.81 -12.69 -3.16
C ARG A 264 6.43 -13.16 -2.67
N GLY A 265 6.20 -14.49 -2.62
CA GLY A 265 4.92 -15.09 -2.25
C GLY A 265 3.81 -14.87 -3.29
N ARG A 266 4.19 -14.58 -4.54
CA ARG A 266 3.29 -14.32 -5.65
C ARG A 266 3.29 -15.49 -6.63
N VAL A 267 2.20 -15.63 -7.38
CA VAL A 267 2.12 -16.61 -8.48
C VAL A 267 1.69 -15.92 -9.74
N LEU A 268 2.14 -16.42 -10.88
CA LEU A 268 1.65 -15.98 -12.17
C LEU A 268 0.26 -16.61 -12.40
N VAL A 269 -0.76 -15.77 -12.62
CA VAL A 269 -2.15 -16.17 -12.84
C VAL A 269 -2.49 -15.90 -14.30
N GLN A 270 -2.95 -16.94 -14.99
CA GLN A 270 -3.42 -16.84 -16.37
C GLN A 270 -4.94 -16.66 -16.39
N ASP A 271 -5.40 -15.71 -17.20
CA ASP A 271 -6.81 -15.55 -17.58
C ASP A 271 -6.88 -15.53 -19.11
N ARG A 272 -7.17 -16.69 -19.71
CA ARG A 272 -7.11 -16.91 -21.18
C ARG A 272 -5.73 -16.54 -21.75
N GLU A 273 -5.65 -15.52 -22.61
CA GLU A 273 -4.43 -15.01 -23.24
C GLU A 273 -3.82 -13.83 -22.47
N ALA A 274 -4.37 -13.51 -21.29
CA ALA A 274 -3.89 -12.45 -20.43
C ALA A 274 -3.27 -13.01 -19.14
N TRP A 275 -2.37 -12.24 -18.56
CA TRP A 275 -1.59 -12.62 -17.39
C TRP A 275 -1.66 -11.53 -16.33
N THR A 276 -1.73 -11.93 -15.07
CA THR A 276 -1.55 -11.06 -13.92
C THR A 276 -0.81 -11.84 -12.85
N SER A 277 -0.47 -11.20 -11.74
CA SER A 277 0.05 -11.90 -10.56
C SER A 277 -0.99 -11.96 -9.45
N GLY A 278 -1.00 -13.08 -8.73
CA GLY A 278 -1.80 -13.33 -7.55
C GLY A 278 -0.94 -13.67 -6.33
N TYR A 279 -1.57 -13.84 -5.18
CA TYR A 279 -0.88 -14.40 -4.01
C TYR A 279 -0.94 -15.92 -4.03
N ALA A 280 0.14 -16.58 -3.61
CA ALA A 280 0.17 -18.03 -3.52
C ALA A 280 -0.74 -18.53 -2.39
N ASP A 281 -1.50 -19.60 -2.65
CA ASP A 281 -2.52 -20.09 -1.72
C ASP A 281 -1.91 -20.56 -0.39
N GLU A 282 -0.72 -21.17 -0.44
CA GLU A 282 0.05 -21.63 0.72
C GLU A 282 0.61 -20.48 1.56
N THR A 283 1.05 -19.39 0.92
CA THR A 283 1.62 -18.24 1.64
C THR A 283 0.53 -17.40 2.31
N THR A 284 -0.64 -17.27 1.67
CA THR A 284 -1.77 -16.51 2.23
C THR A 284 -2.37 -17.15 3.48
N ALA A 285 -2.30 -18.48 3.62
CA ALA A 285 -2.82 -19.17 4.80
C ALA A 285 -2.11 -18.76 6.11
N GLY A 286 -0.85 -18.31 6.03
CA GLY A 286 -0.08 -17.80 7.17
C GLY A 286 -0.09 -16.28 7.33
N ALA A 287 -0.72 -15.53 6.41
CA ALA A 287 -0.74 -14.09 6.43
C ALA A 287 -1.96 -13.58 7.21
N ASP A 288 -1.73 -13.05 8.41
CA ASP A 288 -2.76 -12.38 9.22
C ASP A 288 -2.97 -10.91 8.78
N ALA A 289 -3.14 -10.72 7.47
CA ALA A 289 -3.18 -9.40 6.85
C ALA A 289 -4.33 -9.36 5.83
N GLY A 290 -5.53 -9.15 6.36
CA GLY A 290 -6.76 -9.03 5.59
C GLY A 290 -7.60 -7.84 6.04
N PRO A 291 -8.67 -7.52 5.29
CA PRO A 291 -9.63 -6.48 5.68
C PRO A 291 -10.21 -6.74 7.07
N GLY A 292 -10.50 -5.66 7.80
CA GLY A 292 -11.18 -5.69 9.10
C GLY A 292 -12.59 -6.29 9.00
N GLU A 293 -13.22 -6.51 10.15
CA GLU A 293 -14.54 -7.14 10.19
C GLU A 293 -15.61 -6.34 9.44
N ALA A 294 -15.62 -5.02 9.63
CA ALA A 294 -16.52 -4.11 8.92
C ALA A 294 -16.29 -4.16 7.41
N GLU A 295 -15.04 -4.09 6.95
CA GLU A 295 -14.68 -4.21 5.53
C GLU A 295 -15.10 -5.56 4.95
N ARG A 296 -14.90 -6.67 5.68
CA ARG A 296 -15.34 -8.00 5.24
C ARG A 296 -16.87 -8.07 5.10
N ALA A 297 -17.60 -7.57 6.09
CA ALA A 297 -19.07 -7.57 6.05
C ALA A 297 -19.60 -6.76 4.85
N VAL A 298 -19.06 -5.57 4.63
CA VAL A 298 -19.42 -4.71 3.50
C VAL A 298 -19.02 -5.34 2.17
N LEU A 299 -17.83 -5.92 2.06
CA LEU A 299 -17.38 -6.62 0.85
C LEU A 299 -18.31 -7.80 0.51
N VAL A 300 -18.73 -8.57 1.50
CA VAL A 300 -19.69 -9.67 1.30
C VAL A 300 -21.02 -9.13 0.76
N LEU A 301 -21.56 -8.04 1.32
CA LEU A 301 -22.78 -7.42 0.79
C LEU A 301 -22.61 -6.99 -0.67
N VAL A 302 -21.51 -6.32 -1.00
CA VAL A 302 -21.21 -5.94 -2.39
C VAL A 302 -21.17 -7.18 -3.29
N LEU A 303 -20.49 -8.25 -2.88
CA LEU A 303 -20.41 -9.49 -3.66
C LEU A 303 -21.75 -10.21 -3.79
N VAL A 304 -22.60 -10.18 -2.77
CA VAL A 304 -23.95 -10.79 -2.85
C VAL A 304 -24.78 -10.06 -3.91
N HIS A 305 -24.85 -8.74 -3.84
CA HIS A 305 -25.71 -7.95 -4.75
C HIS A 305 -25.13 -7.82 -6.16
N SER A 306 -23.81 -7.79 -6.32
CA SER A 306 -23.17 -7.65 -7.63
C SER A 306 -22.82 -8.97 -8.30
N VAL A 307 -22.57 -10.05 -7.56
CA VAL A 307 -22.09 -11.32 -8.12
C VAL A 307 -23.07 -12.45 -7.85
N ALA A 308 -23.44 -12.69 -6.59
CA ALA A 308 -24.22 -13.87 -6.22
C ALA A 308 -25.63 -13.85 -6.83
N ILE A 309 -26.36 -12.74 -6.65
CA ILE A 309 -27.72 -12.58 -7.18
C ILE A 309 -27.72 -12.62 -8.72
N PRO A 310 -26.93 -11.78 -9.44
CA PRO A 310 -26.92 -11.84 -10.90
C PRO A 310 -26.49 -13.21 -11.46
N ARG A 311 -25.59 -13.92 -10.78
CA ARG A 311 -25.21 -15.28 -11.18
C ARG A 311 -26.33 -16.30 -10.96
N ALA A 312 -27.06 -16.20 -9.85
CA ALA A 312 -28.22 -17.05 -9.60
C ALA A 312 -29.33 -16.82 -10.66
N ASP A 313 -29.46 -15.58 -11.13
CA ASP A 313 -30.37 -15.19 -12.21
C ASP A 313 -29.85 -15.54 -13.63
N GLY A 314 -28.65 -16.12 -13.74
CA GLY A 314 -28.04 -16.50 -15.02
C GLY A 314 -27.47 -15.32 -15.83
N LEU A 315 -27.38 -14.13 -15.24
CA LEU A 315 -26.88 -12.91 -15.88
C LEU A 315 -25.35 -12.80 -15.87
N LEU A 316 -24.67 -13.59 -15.03
CA LEU A 316 -23.22 -13.58 -14.88
C LEU A 316 -22.65 -15.00 -15.01
N PRO A 317 -21.56 -15.22 -15.78
CA PRO A 317 -20.91 -16.53 -15.86
C PRO A 317 -20.41 -17.02 -14.49
N ALA A 318 -20.35 -18.35 -14.32
CA ALA A 318 -19.98 -19.00 -13.06
C ALA A 318 -18.59 -18.58 -12.54
N ASP A 319 -17.62 -18.38 -13.44
CA ASP A 319 -16.23 -18.03 -13.09
C ASP A 319 -15.91 -16.52 -13.18
N SER A 320 -16.89 -15.69 -13.58
CA SER A 320 -16.66 -14.25 -13.72
C SER A 320 -16.86 -13.52 -12.39
N TRP A 321 -15.81 -12.85 -11.92
CA TRP A 321 -15.88 -11.97 -10.75
C TRP A 321 -16.01 -10.49 -11.11
N LEU A 322 -15.84 -10.15 -12.38
CA LEU A 322 -16.19 -8.83 -12.89
C LEU A 322 -17.69 -8.79 -13.15
N SER A 323 -18.36 -7.90 -12.44
CA SER A 323 -19.79 -7.71 -12.57
C SER A 323 -20.13 -6.35 -13.18
N PRO A 324 -21.00 -6.29 -14.20
CA PRO A 324 -21.58 -5.04 -14.66
C PRO A 324 -22.77 -4.59 -13.79
N PHE A 325 -23.14 -5.35 -12.75
CA PHE A 325 -24.31 -5.11 -11.89
C PHE A 325 -23.88 -4.44 -10.58
N PRO A 326 -24.03 -3.12 -10.43
CA PRO A 326 -23.60 -2.42 -9.23
C PRO A 326 -24.53 -2.70 -8.04
N ALA A 327 -23.93 -2.98 -6.88
CA ALA A 327 -24.62 -2.98 -5.59
C ALA A 327 -24.90 -1.52 -5.20
N GLN A 328 -26.18 -1.11 -5.26
CA GLN A 328 -26.58 0.27 -4.98
C GLN A 328 -26.34 0.64 -3.51
N VAL A 329 -25.91 1.88 -3.25
CA VAL A 329 -25.55 2.29 -1.88
C VAL A 329 -26.75 2.28 -0.93
N GLU A 330 -27.94 2.61 -1.43
CA GLU A 330 -29.20 2.52 -0.69
C GLU A 330 -29.50 1.08 -0.26
N GLU A 331 -29.18 0.10 -1.11
CA GLU A 331 -29.36 -1.31 -0.81
C GLU A 331 -28.37 -1.79 0.25
N LEU A 332 -27.10 -1.38 0.13
CA LEU A 332 -26.09 -1.64 1.17
C LEU A 332 -26.51 -1.05 2.52
N ARG A 333 -27.07 0.16 2.53
CA ARG A 333 -27.58 0.84 3.74
C ARG A 333 -28.77 0.11 4.37
N ARG A 334 -29.62 -0.54 3.57
CA ARG A 334 -30.77 -1.32 4.07
C ARG A 334 -30.35 -2.64 4.71
N HIS A 335 -29.32 -3.29 4.17
CA HIS A 335 -28.93 -4.64 4.58
C HIS A 335 -27.76 -4.69 5.57
N THR A 336 -27.03 -3.59 5.74
CA THR A 336 -25.96 -3.50 6.75
C THR A 336 -26.53 -3.33 8.16
N ARG A 337 -25.81 -3.87 9.15
CA ARG A 337 -26.01 -3.56 10.58
C ARG A 337 -25.04 -2.50 11.09
N LEU A 338 -24.11 -2.06 10.26
CA LEU A 338 -23.12 -1.05 10.60
C LEU A 338 -23.75 0.35 10.59
N PRO A 339 -23.30 1.25 11.49
CA PRO A 339 -23.59 2.68 11.36
C PRO A 339 -23.16 3.22 9.99
N ILE A 340 -23.87 4.23 9.48
CA ILE A 340 -23.62 4.81 8.14
C ILE A 340 -22.17 5.28 8.00
N GLY A 341 -21.61 5.95 9.02
CA GLY A 341 -20.23 6.41 8.99
C GLY A 341 -19.20 5.28 8.89
N GLU A 342 -19.49 4.13 9.50
CA GLU A 342 -18.63 2.94 9.45
C GLU A 342 -18.74 2.23 8.11
N LEU A 343 -19.95 2.13 7.54
CA LEU A 343 -20.16 1.65 6.17
C LEU A 343 -19.37 2.49 5.16
N GLU A 344 -19.45 3.81 5.23
CA GLU A 344 -18.76 4.72 4.32
C GLU A 344 -17.24 4.68 4.50
N ALA A 345 -16.75 4.48 5.74
CA ALA A 345 -15.34 4.25 6.02
C ALA A 345 -14.87 2.92 5.40
N ALA A 346 -15.60 1.82 5.62
CA ALA A 346 -15.28 0.51 5.08
C ALA A 346 -15.27 0.50 3.54
N LEU A 347 -16.27 1.12 2.88
CA LEU A 347 -16.30 1.26 1.42
C LEU A 347 -15.09 2.04 0.89
N ARG A 348 -14.67 3.08 1.61
CA ARG A 348 -13.47 3.86 1.26
C ARG A 348 -12.21 3.01 1.38
N THR A 349 -12.04 2.28 2.48
CA THR A 349 -10.91 1.35 2.70
C THR A 349 -10.86 0.28 1.62
N LEU A 350 -11.99 -0.38 1.33
CA LEU A 350 -12.07 -1.40 0.28
C LEU A 350 -11.74 -0.83 -1.11
N ARG A 351 -12.14 0.40 -1.40
CA ARG A 351 -11.82 1.07 -2.66
C ARG A 351 -10.33 1.40 -2.75
N HIS A 352 -9.71 1.86 -1.66
CA HIS A 352 -8.27 2.08 -1.60
C HIS A 352 -7.47 0.78 -1.75
N ALA A 353 -7.99 -0.33 -1.24
CA ALA A 353 -7.43 -1.65 -1.45
C ALA A 353 -7.66 -2.20 -2.88
N GLY A 354 -8.50 -1.56 -3.71
CA GLY A 354 -8.90 -2.05 -5.03
C GLY A 354 -9.80 -3.29 -5.00
N LEU A 355 -10.42 -3.58 -3.85
CA LEU A 355 -11.38 -4.69 -3.68
C LEU A 355 -12.76 -4.32 -4.20
N VAL A 356 -13.11 -3.02 -4.22
CA VAL A 356 -14.33 -2.53 -4.83
C VAL A 356 -14.05 -1.33 -5.72
N THR A 357 -14.86 -1.17 -6.77
CA THR A 357 -14.86 0.00 -7.64
C THR A 357 -16.24 0.65 -7.55
N GLN A 358 -16.26 1.98 -7.43
CA GLN A 358 -17.51 2.72 -7.49
C GLN A 358 -17.85 3.03 -8.95
N VAL A 359 -19.03 2.63 -9.40
CA VAL A 359 -19.57 2.95 -10.72
C VAL A 359 -20.52 4.12 -10.55
N LYS A 360 -20.35 5.18 -11.35
CA LYS A 360 -21.26 6.34 -11.30
C LYS A 360 -22.54 6.03 -12.06
N ALA A 361 -23.69 6.40 -11.50
CA ALA A 361 -24.99 6.32 -12.15
C ALA A 361 -25.57 7.73 -12.31
N GLY A 362 -25.15 8.46 -13.35
CA GLY A 362 -25.64 9.82 -13.61
C GLY A 362 -25.35 10.79 -12.47
N GLU A 363 -26.38 11.52 -12.01
CA GLU A 363 -26.30 12.50 -10.92
C GLU A 363 -26.47 11.88 -9.52
N GLU A 364 -26.92 10.63 -9.41
CA GLU A 364 -27.15 9.95 -8.13
C GLU A 364 -25.90 9.22 -7.62
N ALA A 365 -25.93 8.87 -6.33
CA ALA A 365 -24.90 8.06 -5.70
C ALA A 365 -24.87 6.67 -6.35
N GLY A 366 -23.98 6.49 -7.32
CA GLY A 366 -23.85 5.21 -8.00
C GLY A 366 -23.39 4.07 -7.08
N GLY A 367 -23.56 2.83 -7.53
CA GLY A 367 -23.26 1.64 -6.75
C GLY A 367 -21.81 1.13 -6.84
N TYR A 368 -21.57 -0.01 -6.22
CA TYR A 368 -20.26 -0.64 -6.09
C TYR A 368 -20.21 -1.99 -6.80
N VAL A 369 -19.11 -2.26 -7.49
CA VAL A 369 -18.81 -3.55 -8.13
C VAL A 369 -17.48 -4.10 -7.60
N PRO A 370 -17.19 -5.40 -7.80
CA PRO A 370 -15.88 -5.95 -7.46
C PRO A 370 -14.77 -5.22 -8.20
N GLY A 371 -13.67 -4.94 -7.48
CA GLY A 371 -12.53 -4.20 -8.00
C GLY A 371 -11.48 -5.09 -8.68
N PRO A 372 -10.39 -4.50 -9.19
CA PRO A 372 -9.37 -5.20 -9.97
C PRO A 372 -8.63 -6.31 -9.20
N GLN A 373 -8.64 -6.28 -7.86
CA GLN A 373 -8.00 -7.34 -7.06
C GLN A 373 -8.60 -8.73 -7.32
N PHE A 374 -9.83 -8.82 -7.82
CA PHE A 374 -10.47 -10.10 -8.13
C PHE A 374 -9.84 -10.82 -9.33
N HIS A 375 -9.18 -10.10 -10.25
CA HIS A 375 -8.39 -10.71 -11.31
C HIS A 375 -7.24 -11.54 -10.77
N ARG A 376 -6.68 -11.10 -9.64
CA ARG A 376 -5.47 -11.64 -9.00
C ARG A 376 -5.74 -12.88 -8.14
N LEU A 377 -7.00 -13.30 -8.02
CA LEU A 377 -7.35 -14.54 -7.34
C LEU A 377 -6.91 -15.74 -8.18
N THR A 378 -6.18 -16.66 -7.55
CA THR A 378 -5.84 -17.97 -8.13
C THR A 378 -7.13 -18.76 -8.41
N PRO A 379 -7.11 -19.75 -9.31
CA PRO A 379 -8.27 -20.62 -9.54
C PRO A 379 -8.79 -21.28 -8.25
N ARG A 380 -7.90 -21.65 -7.32
CA ARG A 380 -8.27 -22.23 -6.02
C ARG A 380 -8.91 -21.19 -5.11
N ALA A 381 -8.33 -19.99 -5.00
CA ALA A 381 -8.91 -18.90 -4.22
C ALA A 381 -10.29 -18.48 -4.74
N ARG A 382 -10.48 -18.41 -6.07
CA ARG A 382 -11.79 -18.14 -6.69
C ARG A 382 -12.82 -19.19 -6.31
N ARG A 383 -12.48 -20.49 -6.40
CA ARG A 383 -13.38 -21.58 -5.98
C ARG A 383 -13.74 -21.50 -4.51
N ARG A 384 -12.76 -21.28 -3.63
CA ARG A 384 -13.00 -21.13 -2.18
C ARG A 384 -13.92 -19.95 -1.90
N LEU A 385 -13.67 -18.80 -2.52
CA LEU A 385 -14.50 -17.61 -2.35
C LEU A 385 -15.92 -17.85 -2.87
N GLN A 386 -16.07 -18.60 -3.97
CA GLN A 386 -17.37 -18.98 -4.50
C GLN A 386 -18.17 -19.82 -3.50
N GLU A 387 -17.53 -20.80 -2.88
CA GLU A 387 -18.16 -21.61 -1.84
C GLU A 387 -18.59 -20.77 -0.63
N GLU A 388 -17.73 -19.86 -0.14
CA GLU A 388 -18.10 -18.94 0.95
C GLU A 388 -19.29 -18.06 0.56
N LEU A 389 -19.33 -17.57 -0.67
CA LEU A 389 -20.41 -16.73 -1.16
C LEU A 389 -21.74 -17.51 -1.25
N ILE A 390 -21.71 -18.78 -1.66
CA ILE A 390 -22.88 -19.67 -1.63
C ILE A 390 -23.38 -19.84 -0.19
N LEU A 391 -22.47 -20.08 0.75
CA LEU A 391 -22.82 -20.24 2.16
C LEU A 391 -23.40 -18.96 2.77
N ALA A 392 -22.91 -17.80 2.36
CA ALA A 392 -23.39 -16.49 2.82
C ALA A 392 -24.75 -16.12 2.22
N ALA A 393 -24.93 -16.28 0.91
CA ALA A 393 -26.15 -15.87 0.20
C ALA A 393 -27.34 -16.83 0.41
N GLY A 394 -27.05 -18.13 0.57
CA GLY A 394 -28.09 -19.17 0.64
C GLY A 394 -27.70 -20.33 1.56
N PRO A 395 -27.56 -20.11 2.88
CA PRO A 395 -27.03 -21.10 3.82
C PRO A 395 -27.85 -22.39 3.91
N HIS A 396 -29.14 -22.35 3.55
CA HIS A 396 -30.07 -23.48 3.63
C HIS A 396 -30.34 -24.15 2.26
N THR A 397 -29.60 -23.76 1.23
CA THR A 397 -29.76 -24.36 -0.11
C THR A 397 -29.12 -25.76 -0.19
N PRO A 398 -29.59 -26.65 -1.09
CA PRO A 398 -28.93 -27.92 -1.37
C PRO A 398 -27.46 -27.77 -1.77
N LEU A 399 -27.14 -26.69 -2.50
CA LEU A 399 -25.76 -26.37 -2.88
C LEU A 399 -24.90 -26.04 -1.66
N ALA A 400 -25.39 -25.26 -0.70
CA ALA A 400 -24.71 -25.02 0.56
C ALA A 400 -24.51 -26.30 1.39
N ALA A 401 -25.46 -27.23 1.37
CA ALA A 401 -25.30 -28.54 2.01
C ALA A 401 -24.18 -29.37 1.35
N ALA A 402 -24.11 -29.39 0.02
CA ALA A 402 -23.05 -30.06 -0.74
C ALA A 402 -21.67 -29.46 -0.46
N VAL A 403 -21.55 -28.13 -0.42
CA VAL A 403 -20.29 -27.44 -0.04
C VAL A 403 -19.82 -27.87 1.34
N ARG A 404 -20.73 -27.91 2.34
CA ARG A 404 -20.37 -28.37 3.69
C ARG A 404 -19.97 -29.84 3.74
N ALA A 405 -20.59 -30.70 2.94
CA ALA A 405 -20.25 -32.11 2.86
C ALA A 405 -18.85 -32.33 2.26
N ASN A 406 -18.48 -31.58 1.23
CA ASN A 406 -17.16 -31.67 0.56
C ASN A 406 -15.99 -31.15 1.40
N ARG A 407 -16.27 -30.39 2.47
CA ARG A 407 -15.25 -29.85 3.40
C ARG A 407 -14.96 -30.77 4.58
N ARG A 408 -15.81 -31.78 4.82
CA ARG A 408 -15.59 -32.84 5.82
C ARG A 408 -14.75 -33.93 5.20
#